data_AF-A0A2I1F5B5-F1
#
_entry.id   AF-A0A2I1F5B5-F1
#
_cell.length_a   1.000
_cell.length_b   1.000
_cell.length_c   1.000
_cell.angle_alpha   90.00
_cell.angle_beta   90.00
_cell.angle_gamma   90.00
#
_symmetry.space_group_name_H-M   'P 1'
#
loop_
_entity.id
_entity.type
_entity.pdbx_description
1 polymer ?
#
loop_
_entity_poly.entity_id
_entity_poly.type
_entity_poly.pdbx_seq_one_letter_code
_entity_poly.pdbx_strand_id
1 'polypeptide(L)'
;MGYGWIFTSNLSDNIKFSGSCKDWPSSSKAELMAILTALITCTLNSNVQIYTDSASCIDTFNKLNSPKLTARQFQKLNNCTIWNAVKCIINTLGLNVSLIKVKAHSDWEYSQLWFKYNSFSKPTSKQYTKYVSWKIKCSSNNLPMMDILNRNYPDLIKENEPCFLCSSHIETNEHLWNYPQGFTHFVFLDSLLMFEPFISSVVLLLE
;
A
#
# COMPACT_ATOMS: atom_id res chain seq x y z
N MET A 1 3.13 7.77 9.78
CA MET A 1 3.04 7.51 8.33
C MET A 1 3.48 6.07 8.08
N GLY A 2 2.64 5.32 7.38
CA GLY A 2 2.95 3.95 6.96
C GLY A 2 3.88 3.95 5.76
N TYR A 3 4.55 2.83 5.55
CA TYR A 3 5.31 2.55 4.34
C TYR A 3 5.19 1.07 4.02
N GLY A 4 5.19 0.71 2.75
CA GLY A 4 5.14 -0.68 2.35
C GLY A 4 5.78 -0.91 1.00
N TRP A 5 6.09 -2.17 0.73
CA TRP A 5 6.54 -2.59 -0.58
C TRP A 5 6.05 -4.00 -0.90
N ILE A 6 5.92 -4.26 -2.20
CA ILE A 6 5.53 -5.56 -2.75
C ILE A 6 6.63 -6.04 -3.66
N PHE A 7 7.10 -7.26 -3.43
CA PHE A 7 8.02 -7.97 -4.32
C PHE A 7 7.21 -8.55 -5.48
N THR A 8 7.67 -8.30 -6.70
CA THR A 8 6.96 -8.69 -7.93
C THR A 8 7.89 -9.37 -8.92
N SER A 9 8.96 -10.01 -8.42
CA SER A 9 9.88 -10.80 -9.27
C SER A 9 8.82 -11.86 -9.63
N ASN A 10 8.25 -12.59 -8.65
CA ASN A 10 7.30 -13.69 -8.83
C ASN A 10 5.88 -13.25 -8.44
N LEU A 11 4.97 -13.17 -9.42
CA LEU A 11 3.55 -12.88 -9.19
C LEU A 11 2.87 -13.90 -8.25
N SER A 12 3.49 -15.05 -8.03
CA SER A 12 3.06 -16.11 -7.13
C SER A 12 3.49 -15.90 -5.67
N ASP A 13 4.65 -15.27 -5.45
CA ASP A 13 5.15 -14.93 -4.13
C ASP A 13 4.72 -13.51 -3.82
N ASN A 14 3.50 -13.37 -3.28
CA ASN A 14 2.98 -12.11 -2.74
C ASN A 14 3.76 -11.69 -1.47
N ILE A 15 5.08 -11.54 -1.58
CA ILE A 15 5.94 -11.07 -0.50
C ILE A 15 5.67 -9.57 -0.37
N LYS A 16 4.92 -9.25 0.67
CA LYS A 16 4.55 -7.88 1.02
C LYS A 16 5.15 -7.58 2.38
N PHE A 17 5.63 -6.35 2.52
CA PHE A 17 6.04 -5.82 3.80
C PHE A 17 5.34 -4.49 4.01
N SER A 18 4.87 -4.27 5.23
CA SER A 18 4.35 -2.98 5.65
C SER A 18 4.85 -2.65 7.05
N GLY A 19 5.08 -1.37 7.28
CA GLY A 19 5.58 -0.85 8.54
C GLY A 19 5.11 0.59 8.76
N SER A 20 5.47 1.15 9.90
CA SER A 20 5.19 2.55 10.21
C SER A 20 6.38 3.23 10.86
N CYS A 21 6.58 4.51 10.53
CA CYS A 21 7.56 5.36 11.18
C CYS A 21 6.95 5.96 12.46
N LYS A 22 7.55 5.68 13.63
CA LYS A 22 7.08 6.18 14.94
C LYS A 22 7.53 7.62 15.21
N ASP A 23 8.81 7.92 15.01
CA ASP A 23 9.36 9.25 15.32
C ASP A 23 9.44 10.13 14.06
N TRP A 24 8.85 11.33 14.11
CA TRP A 24 8.86 12.35 13.04
C TRP A 24 8.44 11.79 11.67
N PRO A 25 7.18 11.35 11.52
CA PRO A 25 6.69 10.77 10.27
C PRO A 25 6.57 11.83 9.17
N SER A 26 7.20 11.58 8.02
CA SER A 26 7.04 12.37 6.79
C SER A 26 6.94 11.44 5.58
N SER A 27 6.25 11.87 4.52
CA SER A 27 6.02 11.04 3.32
C SER A 27 7.34 10.59 2.71
N SER A 28 8.28 11.54 2.54
CA SER A 28 9.61 11.26 2.00
C SER A 28 10.43 10.32 2.87
N LYS A 29 10.21 10.31 4.20
CA LYS A 29 10.87 9.35 5.11
C LYS A 29 10.23 7.96 4.98
N ALA A 30 8.92 7.87 4.87
CA ALA A 30 8.20 6.62 4.64
C ALA A 30 8.60 5.97 3.32
N GLU A 31 8.57 6.72 2.22
CA GLU A 31 9.01 6.28 0.88
C GLU A 31 10.46 5.76 0.92
N LEU A 32 11.36 6.50 1.56
CA LEU A 32 12.76 6.10 1.67
C LEU A 32 12.96 4.87 2.58
N MET A 33 12.18 4.73 3.66
CA MET A 33 12.22 3.52 4.50
C MET A 33 11.69 2.29 3.76
N ALA A 34 10.72 2.46 2.87
CA ALA A 34 10.26 1.39 2.00
C ALA A 34 11.39 0.92 1.07
N ILE A 35 12.11 1.84 0.43
CA ILE A 35 13.31 1.52 -0.38
C ILE A 35 14.36 0.77 0.47
N LEU A 36 14.68 1.30 1.65
CA LEU A 36 15.69 0.70 2.52
C LEU A 36 15.32 -0.74 2.92
N THR A 37 14.12 -0.94 3.43
CA THR A 37 13.67 -2.26 3.90
C THR A 37 13.54 -3.26 2.76
N ALA A 38 13.20 -2.81 1.55
CA ALA A 38 13.15 -3.65 0.38
C ALA A 38 14.55 -4.07 -0.14
N LEU A 39 15.56 -3.22 0.02
CA LEU A 39 16.94 -3.59 -0.34
C LEU A 39 17.55 -4.59 0.64
N ILE A 40 17.17 -4.53 1.92
CA ILE A 40 17.66 -5.49 2.94
C ILE A 40 17.22 -6.92 2.62
N THR A 41 16.04 -7.09 2.00
CA THR A 41 15.50 -8.40 1.64
C THR A 41 16.04 -8.94 0.32
N CYS A 42 16.83 -8.15 -0.41
CA CYS A 42 17.41 -8.57 -1.68
C CYS A 42 18.60 -9.54 -1.50
N THR A 43 18.76 -10.45 -2.45
CA THR A 43 19.89 -11.40 -2.48
C THR A 43 21.17 -10.74 -2.98
N LEU A 44 22.33 -11.31 -2.61
CA LEU A 44 23.64 -10.88 -3.06
C LEU A 44 23.76 -10.79 -4.59
N ASN A 45 24.46 -9.77 -5.09
CA ASN A 45 24.79 -9.52 -6.49
C ASN A 45 23.57 -9.53 -7.44
N SER A 46 22.39 -9.17 -6.93
CA SER A 46 21.16 -9.15 -7.73
C SER A 46 20.93 -7.81 -8.41
N ASN A 47 20.17 -7.85 -9.51
CA ASN A 47 19.67 -6.66 -10.20
C ASN A 47 18.28 -6.32 -9.67
N VAL A 48 18.14 -5.11 -9.12
CA VAL A 48 16.96 -4.65 -8.41
C VAL A 48 16.39 -3.44 -9.13
N GLN A 49 15.15 -3.55 -9.56
CA GLN A 49 14.37 -2.48 -10.15
C GLN A 49 13.30 -2.05 -9.14
N ILE A 50 13.39 -0.81 -8.66
CA ILE A 50 12.43 -0.26 -7.71
C ILE A 50 11.52 0.72 -8.45
N TYR A 51 10.24 0.43 -8.45
CA TYR A 51 9.20 1.22 -9.08
C TYR A 51 8.53 2.07 -8.01
N THR A 52 8.70 3.39 -8.11
CA THR A 52 8.19 4.34 -7.13
C THR A 52 7.60 5.56 -7.81
N ASP A 53 6.55 6.09 -7.22
CA ASP A 53 5.99 7.38 -7.57
C ASP A 53 6.68 8.55 -6.85
N SER A 54 7.71 8.30 -6.02
CA SER A 54 8.48 9.36 -5.38
C SER A 54 9.56 9.91 -6.31
N ALA A 55 9.25 11.01 -7.00
CA ALA A 55 10.25 11.73 -7.79
C ALA A 55 11.43 12.21 -6.92
N SER A 56 11.15 12.61 -5.68
CA SER A 56 12.17 13.10 -4.75
C SER A 56 13.20 12.04 -4.36
N CYS A 57 12.78 10.78 -4.18
CA CYS A 57 13.68 9.66 -3.92
C CYS A 57 14.54 9.35 -5.15
N ILE A 58 13.94 9.34 -6.34
CA ILE A 58 14.63 9.11 -7.62
C ILE A 58 15.72 10.16 -7.85
N ASP A 59 15.38 11.44 -7.71
CA ASP A 59 16.32 12.55 -7.91
C ASP A 59 17.48 12.48 -6.92
N THR A 60 17.20 12.14 -5.67
CA THR A 60 18.22 12.03 -4.64
C THR A 60 19.13 10.85 -4.92
N PHE A 61 18.59 9.68 -5.26
CA PHE A 61 19.38 8.50 -5.62
C PHE A 61 20.30 8.76 -6.82
N ASN A 62 19.79 9.40 -7.88
CA ASN A 62 20.60 9.78 -9.05
C ASN A 62 21.72 10.75 -8.68
N LYS A 63 21.46 11.71 -7.77
CA LYS A 63 22.51 12.60 -7.24
C LYS A 63 23.56 11.83 -6.44
N LEU A 64 23.17 10.82 -5.67
CA LEU A 64 24.09 10.01 -4.87
C LEU A 64 25.08 9.19 -5.71
N ASN A 65 24.68 8.79 -6.92
CA ASN A 65 25.54 8.12 -7.89
C ASN A 65 26.43 9.10 -8.67
N SER A 66 26.20 10.40 -8.55
CA SER A 66 27.01 11.40 -9.25
C SER A 66 28.37 11.59 -8.56
N PRO A 67 29.49 11.65 -9.33
CA PRO A 67 30.82 11.88 -8.76
C PRO A 67 31.03 13.29 -8.19
N LYS A 68 30.05 14.19 -8.40
CA LYS A 68 30.11 15.59 -7.96
C LYS A 68 29.61 15.81 -6.53
N LEU A 69 29.08 14.78 -5.88
CA LEU A 69 28.44 14.91 -4.58
C LEU A 69 29.47 14.88 -3.44
N THR A 70 29.68 16.04 -2.81
CA THR A 70 30.62 16.18 -1.67
C THR A 70 30.01 15.67 -0.36
N ALA A 71 30.84 15.27 0.60
CA ALA A 71 30.40 14.87 1.94
C ALA A 71 29.55 15.95 2.64
N ARG A 72 29.88 17.22 2.44
CA ARG A 72 29.10 18.36 2.97
C ARG A 72 27.71 18.46 2.32
N GLN A 73 27.62 18.30 1.01
CA GLN A 73 26.32 18.28 0.32
C GLN A 73 25.48 17.07 0.74
N PHE A 74 26.12 15.92 0.98
CA PHE A 74 25.47 14.73 1.47
C PHE A 74 24.81 14.95 2.84
N GLN A 75 25.52 15.55 3.80
CA GLN A 75 24.99 15.82 5.14
C GLN A 75 23.78 16.77 5.13
N LYS A 76 23.64 17.61 4.09
CA LYS A 76 22.50 18.52 3.92
C LYS A 76 21.26 17.84 3.31
N LEU A 77 21.39 16.60 2.83
CA LEU A 77 20.23 15.88 2.32
C LEU A 77 19.29 15.53 3.47
N ASN A 78 17.99 15.71 3.22
CA ASN A 78 16.97 15.20 4.13
C ASN A 78 17.13 13.69 4.26
N ASN A 79 16.98 13.17 5.49
CA ASN A 79 17.12 11.75 5.79
C ASN A 79 18.50 11.15 5.40
N CYS A 80 19.58 11.94 5.47
CA CYS A 80 20.94 11.52 5.08
C CYS A 80 21.42 10.24 5.79
N THR A 81 20.98 10.00 7.03
CA THR A 81 21.28 8.78 7.79
C THR A 81 20.69 7.52 7.13
N ILE A 82 19.45 7.62 6.64
CA ILE A 82 18.76 6.53 5.93
C ILE A 82 19.42 6.31 4.56
N TRP A 83 19.80 7.38 3.85
CA TRP A 83 20.56 7.28 2.61
C TRP A 83 21.95 6.64 2.79
N ASN A 84 22.62 6.88 3.91
CA ASN A 84 23.86 6.20 4.24
C ASN A 84 23.64 4.69 4.43
N ALA A 85 22.56 4.30 5.10
CA ALA A 85 22.20 2.89 5.25
C ALA A 85 21.91 2.24 3.89
N VAL A 86 21.16 2.92 3.01
CA VAL A 86 20.91 2.46 1.63
C VAL A 86 22.22 2.23 0.89
N LYS A 87 23.15 3.20 0.90
CA LYS A 87 24.47 3.05 0.27
C LYS A 87 25.26 1.87 0.84
N CYS A 88 25.24 1.71 2.16
CA CYS A 88 25.91 0.60 2.83
C CYS A 88 25.38 -0.74 2.32
N ILE A 89 24.05 -0.93 2.32
CA ILE A 89 23.42 -2.17 1.89
C ILE A 89 23.70 -2.48 0.42
N ILE A 90 23.58 -1.50 -0.46
CA ILE A 90 23.87 -1.69 -1.90
C ILE A 90 25.31 -2.18 -2.09
N ASN A 91 26.27 -1.56 -1.41
CA ASN A 91 27.68 -1.94 -1.50
C ASN A 91 27.97 -3.30 -0.86
N THR A 92 27.40 -3.57 0.32
CA THR A 92 27.59 -4.83 1.07
C THR A 92 27.00 -6.01 0.33
N LEU A 93 25.83 -5.82 -0.30
CA LEU A 93 25.14 -6.87 -1.05
C LEU A 93 25.55 -6.91 -2.53
N GLY A 94 26.35 -5.97 -3.02
CA GLY A 94 26.78 -5.91 -4.44
C GLY A 94 25.61 -5.68 -5.41
N LEU A 95 24.57 -4.96 -5.00
CA LEU A 95 23.34 -4.81 -5.78
C LEU A 95 23.53 -3.84 -6.95
N ASN A 96 22.95 -4.19 -8.09
CA ASN A 96 22.74 -3.24 -9.18
C ASN A 96 21.32 -2.68 -9.09
N VAL A 97 21.16 -1.44 -8.63
CA VAL A 97 19.84 -0.85 -8.33
C VAL A 97 19.48 0.23 -9.34
N SER A 98 18.28 0.14 -9.92
CA SER A 98 17.68 1.22 -10.70
C SER A 98 16.32 1.62 -10.11
N LEU A 99 16.08 2.93 -10.00
CA LEU A 99 14.77 3.46 -9.62
C LEU A 99 14.03 3.93 -10.88
N ILE A 100 12.80 3.46 -11.04
CA ILE A 100 11.93 3.76 -12.17
C ILE A 100 10.74 4.56 -11.66
N LYS A 101 10.51 5.72 -12.30
CA LYS A 101 9.37 6.58 -11.99
C LYS A 101 8.08 5.93 -12.48
N VAL A 102 7.15 5.69 -11.57
CA VAL A 102 5.77 5.35 -11.89
C VAL A 102 4.89 6.59 -11.73
N LYS A 103 3.80 6.66 -12.50
CA LYS A 103 2.77 7.68 -12.29
C LYS A 103 2.08 7.39 -10.97
N ALA A 104 2.13 8.34 -10.05
CA ALA A 104 1.23 8.33 -8.90
C ALA A 104 -0.22 8.22 -9.43
N HIS A 105 -1.00 7.31 -8.86
CA HIS A 105 -2.44 7.16 -9.14
C HIS A 105 -2.84 6.60 -10.52
N SER A 106 -2.09 5.65 -11.08
CA SER A 106 -2.63 4.76 -12.13
C SER A 106 -3.66 3.75 -11.61
N ASP A 107 -3.82 3.62 -10.29
CA ASP A 107 -4.79 2.72 -9.64
C ASP A 107 -6.24 3.09 -9.92
N TRP A 108 -6.48 4.27 -10.48
CA TRP A 108 -7.79 4.60 -11.01
C TRP A 108 -8.21 3.65 -12.13
N GLU A 109 -7.28 3.13 -12.93
CA GLU A 109 -7.60 2.16 -13.98
C GLU A 109 -8.08 0.83 -13.38
N TYR A 110 -7.38 0.30 -12.38
CA TYR A 110 -7.82 -0.91 -11.66
C TYR A 110 -9.07 -0.67 -10.82
N SER A 111 -9.19 0.51 -10.19
CA SER A 111 -10.40 0.93 -9.48
C SER A 111 -11.59 1.04 -10.44
N GLN A 112 -11.38 1.57 -11.65
CA GLN A 112 -12.39 1.62 -12.71
C GLN A 112 -12.79 0.22 -13.17
N LEU A 113 -11.82 -0.68 -13.38
CA LEU A 113 -12.09 -2.08 -13.73
C LEU A 113 -12.90 -2.78 -12.63
N TRP A 114 -12.54 -2.59 -11.36
CA TRP A 114 -13.29 -3.09 -10.20
C TRP A 114 -14.71 -2.52 -10.12
N PHE A 115 -14.88 -1.21 -10.33
CA PHE A 115 -16.22 -0.59 -10.33
C PHE A 115 -17.07 -1.11 -11.49
N LYS A 116 -16.46 -1.32 -12.67
CA LYS A 116 -17.10 -1.84 -13.89
C LYS A 116 -17.38 -3.34 -13.83
N TYR A 117 -16.66 -4.10 -13.01
CA TYR A 117 -16.89 -5.53 -12.85
C TYR A 117 -18.30 -5.84 -12.34
N ASN A 118 -19.02 -6.63 -13.13
CA ASN A 118 -20.38 -7.07 -12.86
C ASN A 118 -20.37 -8.60 -12.67
N SER A 119 -20.56 -9.05 -11.43
CA SER A 119 -20.68 -10.47 -11.08
C SER A 119 -22.05 -11.08 -11.42
N PHE A 120 -23.00 -10.27 -11.92
CA PHE A 120 -24.34 -10.71 -12.31
C PHE A 120 -24.43 -10.93 -13.82
N SER A 121 -25.20 -11.93 -14.23
CA SER A 121 -25.40 -12.28 -15.65
C SER A 121 -26.15 -11.23 -16.48
N LYS A 122 -26.81 -10.27 -15.82
CA LYS A 122 -27.58 -9.21 -16.47
C LYS A 122 -26.82 -7.86 -16.38
N PRO A 123 -26.79 -7.08 -17.47
CA PRO A 123 -26.10 -5.77 -17.48
C PRO A 123 -26.73 -4.75 -16.53
N THR A 124 -28.05 -4.82 -16.28
CA THR A 124 -28.74 -3.99 -15.28
C THR A 124 -29.77 -4.82 -14.51
N SER A 125 -29.80 -4.66 -13.18
CA SER A 125 -30.84 -5.24 -12.29
C SER A 125 -30.90 -4.46 -10.98
N LYS A 126 -32.04 -4.52 -10.26
CA LYS A 126 -32.19 -3.88 -8.94
C LYS A 126 -31.13 -4.37 -7.93
N GLN A 127 -30.75 -5.65 -8.00
CA GLN A 127 -29.70 -6.23 -7.16
C GLN A 127 -28.32 -5.68 -7.53
N TYR A 128 -28.00 -5.60 -8.82
CA TYR A 128 -26.74 -5.05 -9.30
C TYR A 128 -26.57 -3.57 -8.91
N THR A 129 -27.61 -2.74 -9.04
CA THR A 129 -27.55 -1.32 -8.64
C THR A 129 -27.26 -1.16 -7.14
N LYS A 130 -27.89 -1.99 -6.29
CA LYS A 130 -27.61 -2.01 -4.84
C LYS A 130 -26.18 -2.43 -4.55
N TYR A 131 -25.68 -3.46 -5.23
CA TYR A 131 -24.30 -3.93 -5.11
C TYR A 131 -23.28 -2.87 -5.51
N VAL A 132 -23.48 -2.18 -6.63
CA VAL A 132 -22.58 -1.09 -7.08
C VAL A 132 -22.60 0.07 -6.07
N SER A 133 -23.78 0.45 -5.58
CA SER A 133 -23.90 1.47 -4.54
C SER A 133 -23.20 1.08 -3.24
N TRP A 134 -23.26 -0.20 -2.86
CA TRP A 134 -22.49 -0.73 -1.74
C TRP A 134 -20.98 -0.65 -2.00
N LYS A 135 -20.49 -1.09 -3.17
CA LYS A 135 -19.07 -0.98 -3.56
C LYS A 135 -18.55 0.46 -3.42
N ILE A 136 -19.27 1.44 -3.94
CA ILE A 136 -18.88 2.87 -3.88
C ILE A 136 -18.83 3.37 -2.43
N LYS A 137 -19.80 2.98 -1.59
CA LYS A 137 -19.85 3.37 -0.19
C LYS A 137 -18.73 2.73 0.62
N CYS A 138 -18.41 1.46 0.36
CA CYS A 138 -17.24 0.77 0.92
C CYS A 138 -15.94 1.51 0.58
N SER A 139 -15.72 1.83 -0.70
CA SER A 139 -14.50 2.50 -1.16
C SER A 139 -14.35 3.94 -0.66
N SER A 140 -15.43 4.57 -0.19
CA SER A 140 -15.41 5.96 0.31
C SER A 140 -15.63 6.05 1.82
N ASN A 141 -15.63 4.93 2.56
CA ASN A 141 -15.95 4.87 3.99
C ASN A 141 -17.26 5.58 4.34
N ASN A 142 -18.26 5.46 3.47
CA ASN A 142 -19.60 6.05 3.60
C ASN A 142 -20.68 4.98 3.74
N LEU A 143 -20.34 3.76 4.19
CA LEU A 143 -21.38 2.81 4.58
C LEU A 143 -22.20 3.42 5.73
N PRO A 144 -23.52 3.17 5.77
CA PRO A 144 -24.38 3.69 6.83
C PRO A 144 -24.16 2.90 8.13
N MET A 145 -22.94 2.99 8.68
CA MET A 145 -22.57 2.44 9.97
C MET A 145 -23.06 3.36 11.09
N MET A 146 -23.06 2.86 12.33
CA MET A 146 -23.67 3.55 13.47
C MET A 146 -23.12 4.97 13.67
N ASP A 147 -21.80 5.16 13.54
CA ASP A 147 -21.13 6.46 13.61
C ASP A 147 -21.69 7.49 12.59
N ILE A 148 -21.92 7.07 11.35
CA ILE A 148 -22.44 7.92 10.28
C ILE A 148 -23.95 8.15 10.44
N LEU A 149 -24.68 7.14 10.90
CA LEU A 149 -26.12 7.23 11.14
C LEU A 149 -26.43 8.16 12.31
N ASN A 150 -25.72 8.05 13.43
CA ASN A 150 -25.81 8.96 14.57
C ASN A 150 -25.46 10.40 14.17
N ARG A 151 -24.41 10.58 13.36
CA ARG A 151 -24.03 11.90 12.84
C ARG A 151 -25.12 12.53 11.98
N ASN A 152 -25.76 11.76 11.12
CA ASN A 152 -26.72 12.27 10.15
C ASN A 152 -28.17 12.36 10.70
N TYR A 153 -28.51 11.55 11.71
CA TYR A 153 -29.85 11.46 12.30
C TYR A 153 -29.81 11.44 13.85
N PRO A 154 -29.21 12.46 14.48
CA PRO A 154 -28.93 12.46 15.93
C PRO A 154 -30.20 12.43 16.80
N ASP A 155 -31.34 12.91 16.29
CA ASP A 155 -32.62 12.90 17.02
C ASP A 155 -33.29 11.53 17.02
N LEU A 156 -33.00 10.69 16.02
CA LEU A 156 -33.57 9.35 15.83
C LEU A 156 -32.66 8.25 16.38
N ILE A 157 -31.35 8.46 16.33
CA ILE A 157 -30.33 7.48 16.73
C ILE A 157 -29.37 8.20 17.67
N LYS A 158 -29.47 7.86 18.96
CA LYS A 158 -28.91 8.67 20.06
C LYS A 158 -27.69 8.02 20.72
N GLU A 159 -27.50 6.71 20.56
CA GLU A 159 -26.48 5.94 21.27
C GLU A 159 -25.52 5.25 20.29
N ASN A 160 -24.24 5.24 20.63
CA ASN A 160 -23.23 4.46 19.93
C ASN A 160 -23.27 3.03 20.48
N GLU A 161 -24.18 2.22 19.94
CA GLU A 161 -24.20 0.79 20.24
C GLU A 161 -22.87 0.14 19.84
N PRO A 162 -22.40 -0.86 20.60
CA PRO A 162 -21.26 -1.66 20.21
C PRO A 162 -21.60 -2.42 18.91
N CYS A 163 -20.59 -2.65 18.08
CA CYS A 163 -20.71 -3.34 16.81
C CYS A 163 -21.41 -4.69 16.98
N PHE A 164 -22.39 -4.96 16.12
CA PHE A 164 -23.18 -6.18 16.16
C PHE A 164 -22.35 -7.46 15.92
N LEU A 165 -21.16 -7.34 15.32
CA LEU A 165 -20.27 -8.47 15.05
C LEU A 165 -19.38 -8.83 16.24
N CYS A 166 -18.94 -7.84 17.02
CA CYS A 166 -17.94 -8.05 18.08
C CYS A 166 -18.44 -7.71 19.49
N SER A 167 -19.57 -7.00 19.59
CA SER A 167 -20.23 -6.52 20.81
C SER A 167 -19.32 -5.80 21.82
N SER A 168 -18.13 -5.35 21.40
CA SER A 168 -17.07 -4.86 22.29
C SER A 168 -16.50 -3.51 21.89
N HIS A 169 -16.64 -3.10 20.63
CA HIS A 169 -16.11 -1.85 20.09
C HIS A 169 -17.23 -1.05 19.44
N ILE A 170 -17.09 0.27 19.39
CA ILE A 170 -18.05 1.13 18.68
C ILE A 170 -18.03 0.77 17.19
N GLU A 171 -19.21 0.69 16.60
CA GLU A 171 -19.36 0.38 15.19
C GLU A 171 -18.99 1.56 14.30
N THR A 172 -17.86 1.44 13.59
CA THR A 172 -17.38 2.40 12.59
C THR A 172 -17.00 1.68 11.30
N ASN A 173 -16.87 2.42 10.20
CA ASN A 173 -16.33 1.85 8.96
C ASN A 173 -14.94 1.23 9.16
N GLU A 174 -14.07 1.90 9.92
CA GLU A 174 -12.71 1.41 10.20
C GLU A 174 -12.71 0.14 11.05
N HIS A 175 -13.62 0.05 12.03
CA HIS A 175 -13.79 -1.15 12.84
C HIS A 175 -14.24 -2.34 11.98
N LEU A 176 -15.17 -2.15 11.03
CA LEU A 176 -15.64 -3.20 10.12
C LEU A 176 -14.50 -3.79 9.27
N TRP A 177 -13.60 -2.93 8.76
CA TRP A 177 -12.48 -3.36 7.91
C TRP A 177 -11.35 -4.05 8.70
N ASN A 178 -11.15 -3.66 9.96
CA ASN A 178 -10.05 -4.18 10.77
C ASN A 178 -10.45 -5.39 11.63
N TYR A 179 -11.75 -5.73 11.70
CA TYR A 179 -12.23 -6.84 12.51
C TYR A 179 -12.13 -8.19 11.75
N PRO A 180 -11.34 -9.17 12.25
CA PRO A 180 -11.00 -10.38 11.50
C PRO A 180 -12.17 -11.32 11.18
N GLN A 181 -13.31 -11.22 11.89
CA GLN A 181 -14.52 -11.99 11.57
C GLN A 181 -15.53 -11.23 10.67
N GLY A 182 -15.26 -9.96 10.32
CA GLY A 182 -16.12 -9.21 9.40
C GLY A 182 -16.11 -9.80 7.99
N PHE A 183 -14.95 -10.28 7.53
CA PHE A 183 -14.76 -10.79 6.17
C PHE A 183 -15.44 -12.13 5.88
N THR A 184 -15.68 -12.97 6.90
CA THR A 184 -16.28 -14.29 6.69
C THR A 184 -17.78 -14.23 6.43
N HIS A 185 -18.46 -13.15 6.82
CA HIS A 185 -19.89 -12.94 6.57
C HIS A 185 -20.20 -12.23 5.24
N PHE A 186 -19.21 -11.59 4.61
CA PHE A 186 -19.33 -10.91 3.32
C PHE A 186 -18.46 -11.61 2.26
N VAL A 187 -18.92 -12.77 1.77
CA VAL A 187 -18.20 -13.64 0.81
C VAL A 187 -17.60 -12.86 -0.37
N PHE A 188 -16.30 -13.07 -0.65
CA PHE A 188 -15.71 -13.42 -1.96
C PHE A 188 -14.17 -13.61 -1.80
N LEU A 189 -13.77 -14.78 -1.29
CA LEU A 189 -12.40 -15.30 -1.36
C LEU A 189 -12.44 -16.44 -2.37
N ASP A 190 -11.98 -16.23 -3.60
CA ASP A 190 -11.63 -17.31 -4.53
C ASP A 190 -10.89 -16.69 -5.73
N SER A 191 -9.56 -16.68 -5.68
CA SER A 191 -8.65 -16.77 -6.85
C SER A 191 -7.27 -16.15 -6.57
N LEU A 192 -6.35 -16.81 -5.84
CA LEU A 192 -4.91 -16.48 -5.89
C LEU A 192 -4.03 -17.51 -5.15
N LEU A 193 -4.30 -18.79 -5.34
CA LEU A 193 -3.35 -19.86 -5.01
C LEU A 193 -3.19 -20.74 -6.24
N MET A 194 -2.15 -20.51 -7.04
CA MET A 194 -1.53 -21.56 -7.85
C MET A 194 -0.22 -21.08 -8.53
N PHE A 195 0.87 -21.78 -8.18
CA PHE A 195 2.15 -21.97 -8.90
C PHE A 195 3.32 -20.96 -8.75
N GLU A 196 4.34 -21.41 -8.01
CA GLU A 196 5.79 -21.13 -8.14
C GLU A 196 6.41 -21.85 -9.38
N PRO A 197 7.70 -21.65 -9.85
CA PRO A 197 8.86 -20.94 -9.26
C PRO A 197 9.78 -20.10 -10.23
N PHE A 198 10.85 -19.49 -9.66
CA PHE A 198 12.14 -18.96 -10.21
C PHE A 198 12.23 -17.55 -10.81
N ILE A 199 12.75 -16.53 -10.10
CA ILE A 199 13.04 -15.21 -10.70
C ILE A 199 14.36 -14.53 -10.26
N SER A 200 15.12 -14.08 -11.27
CA SER A 200 16.42 -13.41 -11.22
C SER A 200 16.35 -11.88 -11.36
N SER A 201 15.19 -11.26 -11.11
CA SER A 201 14.98 -9.81 -11.28
C SER A 201 13.98 -9.32 -10.25
N VAL A 202 14.43 -8.51 -9.30
CA VAL A 202 13.58 -8.01 -8.20
C VAL A 202 12.86 -6.74 -8.64
N VAL A 203 11.53 -6.77 -8.64
CA VAL A 203 10.67 -5.62 -8.95
C VAL A 203 9.93 -5.22 -7.66
N LEU A 204 10.09 -3.98 -7.19
CA LEU A 204 9.51 -3.49 -5.93
C LEU A 204 8.57 -2.29 -6.17
N LEU A 205 7.29 -2.42 -5.81
CA LEU A 205 6.31 -1.31 -5.85
C LEU A 205 6.09 -0.73 -4.45
N LEU A 206 6.08 0.60 -4.32
CA LEU A 206 5.80 1.32 -3.07
C LEU A 206 4.35 1.85 -3.08
N GLU A 207 3.59 1.56 -2.04
CA GLU A 207 2.24 2.08 -1.76
C GLU A 207 2.20 2.85 -0.42
#